data_AF-A0A930UV13-F1
#
_entry.id   AF-A0A930UV13-F1
#
_cell.length_a   1.000
_cell.length_b   1.000
_cell.length_c   1.000
_cell.angle_alpha   90.00
_cell.angle_beta   90.00
_cell.angle_gamma   90.00
#
_symmetry.space_group_name_H-M   'P 1'
#
loop_
_entity.id
_entity.type
_entity.pdbx_description
1 polymer ?
#
loop_
_entity_poly.entity_id
_entity_poly.type
_entity_poly.pdbx_seq_one_letter_code
_entity_poly.pdbx_strand_id
1 'polypeptide(L)'
;MDKDDTDIDGDGVNNADEIAAGLDPHNPDTNGDGVNDGDEDSDGDGKPNKDESDADSDKITDKDGNGKSDITEGKDENGNSTQPKDTDGDGTPDDKDTDIDGDGVNNADENAAGLDPAIQIVMVMA
;
A
#
# COMPACT_ATOMS: atom_id res chain seq x y z
N MET A 1 -5.79 -31.66 -5.69
CA MET A 1 -4.91 -30.48 -5.76
C MET A 1 -4.34 -30.51 -7.15
N ASP A 2 -4.95 -29.70 -8.01
CA ASP A 2 -4.43 -29.50 -9.34
C ASP A 2 -3.09 -28.79 -9.16
N LYS A 3 -2.03 -29.35 -9.72
CA LYS A 3 -0.69 -28.75 -9.63
C LYS A 3 -0.59 -27.48 -10.48
N ASP A 4 -1.61 -27.25 -11.29
CA ASP A 4 -1.77 -26.10 -12.18
C ASP A 4 -2.78 -25.09 -11.60
N ASP A 5 -3.21 -25.27 -10.34
CA ASP A 5 -4.02 -24.28 -9.63
C ASP A 5 -3.16 -23.07 -9.29
N THR A 6 -3.51 -21.92 -9.86
CA THR A 6 -2.75 -20.67 -9.72
C THR A 6 -3.11 -19.91 -8.44
N ASP A 7 -4.23 -20.25 -7.81
CA ASP A 7 -4.75 -19.71 -6.55
C ASP A 7 -5.22 -20.91 -5.70
N ILE A 8 -4.31 -21.50 -4.91
CA ILE A 8 -4.53 -22.84 -4.33
C ILE A 8 -5.47 -22.83 -3.12
N ASP A 9 -5.62 -21.71 -2.43
CA ASP A 9 -6.57 -21.56 -1.32
C ASP A 9 -7.88 -20.84 -1.71
N GLY A 10 -7.91 -20.21 -2.89
CA GLY A 10 -9.13 -19.71 -3.54
C GLY A 10 -9.60 -18.38 -2.99
N ASP A 11 -8.68 -17.53 -2.50
CA ASP A 11 -9.00 -16.23 -1.91
C ASP A 11 -9.00 -15.07 -2.93
N GLY A 12 -8.53 -15.33 -4.15
CA GLY A 12 -8.44 -14.38 -5.25
C GLY A 12 -7.06 -13.79 -5.52
N VAL A 13 -6.02 -14.21 -4.79
CA VAL A 13 -4.62 -13.86 -5.06
C VAL A 13 -3.90 -15.09 -5.61
N ASN A 14 -3.08 -14.91 -6.66
CA ASN A 14 -2.30 -16.05 -7.14
C ASN A 14 -1.12 -16.37 -6.21
N ASN A 15 -0.72 -17.64 -6.20
CA ASN A 15 0.36 -18.18 -5.37
C ASN A 15 1.69 -17.40 -5.53
N ALA A 16 1.95 -16.82 -6.71
CA ALA A 16 3.21 -16.11 -6.98
C ALA A 16 3.21 -14.71 -6.34
N ASP A 17 2.08 -14.02 -6.36
CA ASP A 17 1.85 -12.74 -5.71
C ASP A 17 1.88 -12.90 -4.19
N GLU A 18 1.21 -13.92 -3.64
CA GLU A 18 1.24 -14.22 -2.20
C GLU A 18 2.66 -14.46 -1.69
N ILE A 19 3.46 -15.27 -2.41
CA ILE A 19 4.88 -15.48 -2.06
C ILE A 19 5.67 -14.17 -2.13
N ALA A 20 5.37 -13.30 -3.09
CA ALA A 20 6.04 -12.00 -3.22
C ALA A 20 5.67 -11.03 -2.09
N ALA A 21 4.43 -11.07 -1.61
CA ALA A 21 3.93 -10.30 -0.47
C ALA A 21 4.31 -10.90 0.89
N GLY A 22 4.75 -12.16 0.94
CA GLY A 22 5.10 -12.86 2.18
C GLY A 22 3.89 -13.49 2.88
N LEU A 23 2.82 -13.73 2.14
CA LEU A 23 1.63 -14.47 2.54
C LEU A 23 1.85 -16.00 2.35
N ASP A 24 0.94 -16.82 2.86
CA ASP A 24 0.98 -18.28 2.74
C ASP A 24 -0.06 -18.76 1.71
N PRO A 25 0.38 -19.26 0.53
CA PRO A 25 -0.55 -19.64 -0.52
C PRO A 25 -1.57 -20.71 -0.16
N HIS A 26 -1.35 -21.47 0.92
CA HIS A 26 -2.26 -22.55 1.32
C HIS A 26 -3.23 -22.12 2.43
N ASN A 27 -3.24 -20.83 2.77
CA ASN A 27 -4.00 -20.31 3.88
C ASN A 27 -4.61 -18.96 3.51
N PRO A 28 -5.94 -18.91 3.26
CA PRO A 28 -6.58 -17.73 2.68
C PRO A 28 -6.69 -16.55 3.66
N ASP A 29 -6.06 -16.62 4.84
CA ASP A 29 -6.02 -15.63 5.92
C ASP A 29 -4.71 -15.85 6.69
N THR A 30 -3.59 -15.37 6.15
CA THR A 30 -2.23 -15.63 6.67
C THR A 30 -2.05 -15.15 8.10
N ASN A 31 -2.66 -14.00 8.43
CA ASN A 31 -2.46 -13.34 9.70
C ASN A 31 -3.47 -13.79 10.79
N GLY A 32 -4.55 -14.46 10.40
CA GLY A 32 -5.58 -15.03 11.27
C GLY A 32 -6.52 -13.99 11.90
N ASP A 33 -6.68 -12.82 11.28
CA ASP A 33 -7.54 -11.74 11.78
C ASP A 33 -9.00 -11.87 11.31
N GLY A 34 -9.28 -12.81 10.40
CA GLY A 34 -10.60 -13.11 9.87
C GLY A 34 -10.99 -12.32 8.62
N VAL A 35 -10.07 -11.53 8.06
CA VAL A 35 -10.10 -11.07 6.67
C VAL A 35 -9.28 -12.05 5.84
N ASN A 36 -9.71 -12.29 4.60
CA ASN A 36 -8.98 -13.19 3.72
C ASN A 36 -7.88 -12.41 3.00
N ASP A 37 -6.70 -13.02 2.77
CA ASP A 37 -5.50 -12.44 2.13
C ASP A 37 -5.77 -11.65 0.82
N GLY A 38 -6.80 -12.03 0.05
CA GLY A 38 -7.27 -11.31 -1.13
C GLY A 38 -8.15 -10.08 -0.88
N ASP A 39 -8.77 -9.97 0.28
CA ASP A 39 -9.62 -8.85 0.70
C ASP A 39 -8.85 -7.75 1.47
N GLU A 40 -7.61 -7.98 1.93
CA GLU A 40 -6.74 -6.92 2.48
C GLU A 40 -6.13 -6.06 1.38
N ASP A 41 -5.51 -4.97 1.81
CA ASP A 41 -4.85 -3.95 1.01
C ASP A 41 -3.42 -3.82 1.55
N SER A 42 -2.50 -4.63 1.01
CA SER A 42 -1.16 -4.81 1.61
C SER A 42 -0.25 -3.60 1.40
N ASP A 43 -0.49 -2.82 0.35
CA ASP A 43 0.24 -1.58 0.08
C ASP A 43 -0.49 -0.32 0.54
N GLY A 44 -1.77 -0.40 0.92
CA GLY A 44 -2.53 0.73 1.45
C GLY A 44 -2.96 1.75 0.39
N ASP A 45 -3.02 1.35 -0.89
CA ASP A 45 -3.43 2.22 -1.98
C ASP A 45 -4.95 2.34 -2.14
N GLY A 46 -5.70 1.56 -1.35
CA GLY A 46 -7.15 1.52 -1.33
C GLY A 46 -7.76 0.51 -2.30
N LYS A 47 -6.96 -0.36 -2.94
CA LYS A 47 -7.43 -1.53 -3.68
C LYS A 47 -7.15 -2.81 -2.89
N PRO A 48 -8.09 -3.77 -2.87
CA PRO A 48 -7.83 -5.08 -2.31
C PRO A 48 -6.84 -5.88 -3.18
N ASN A 49 -6.02 -6.73 -2.54
CA ASN A 49 -5.01 -7.57 -3.17
C ASN A 49 -5.58 -8.39 -4.35
N LYS A 50 -6.80 -8.93 -4.24
CA LYS A 50 -7.46 -9.70 -5.32
C LYS A 50 -7.83 -8.89 -6.57
N ASP A 51 -7.99 -7.56 -6.44
CA ASP A 51 -8.26 -6.68 -7.58
C ASP A 51 -6.95 -6.29 -8.30
N GLU A 52 -5.82 -6.53 -7.64
CA GLU A 52 -4.48 -6.19 -8.11
C GLU A 52 -3.71 -7.40 -8.63
N SER A 53 -4.03 -8.60 -8.12
CA SER A 53 -3.55 -9.89 -8.59
C SER A 53 -4.40 -10.45 -9.75
N ASP A 54 -3.78 -11.25 -10.62
CA ASP A 54 -4.46 -12.12 -11.58
C ASP A 54 -4.50 -13.56 -11.04
N ALA A 55 -5.62 -13.97 -10.42
CA ALA A 55 -5.80 -15.29 -9.82
C ALA A 55 -5.61 -16.46 -10.82
N ASP A 56 -5.75 -16.21 -12.13
CA ASP A 56 -5.57 -17.21 -13.19
C ASP A 56 -4.11 -17.27 -13.71
N SER A 57 -3.19 -16.48 -13.14
CA SER A 57 -1.78 -16.36 -13.57
C SER A 57 -0.83 -17.16 -12.68
N ASP A 58 0.16 -17.82 -13.30
CA ASP A 58 1.25 -18.52 -12.59
C ASP A 58 2.46 -17.61 -12.29
N LYS A 59 2.31 -16.29 -12.52
CA LYS A 59 3.38 -15.29 -12.40
C LYS A 59 2.91 -14.14 -11.54
N ILE A 60 3.90 -13.44 -10.99
CA ILE A 60 3.66 -12.14 -10.35
C ILE A 60 2.89 -11.22 -11.29
N THR A 61 1.91 -10.53 -10.75
CA THR A 61 1.21 -9.46 -11.44
C THR A 61 2.07 -8.20 -11.30
N ASP A 62 2.67 -7.76 -12.40
CA ASP A 62 3.64 -6.65 -12.45
C ASP A 62 3.27 -5.75 -13.65
N LYS A 63 2.38 -4.78 -13.43
CA LYS A 63 1.82 -3.95 -14.51
C LYS A 63 2.84 -2.93 -15.04
N ASP A 64 3.73 -2.42 -14.19
CA ASP A 64 4.73 -1.42 -14.59
C ASP A 64 6.06 -2.04 -15.10
N GLY A 65 6.23 -3.36 -14.90
CA GLY A 65 7.36 -4.14 -15.40
C GLY A 65 8.66 -3.92 -14.60
N ASN A 66 8.56 -3.48 -13.34
CA ASN A 66 9.72 -3.19 -12.50
C ASN A 66 10.22 -4.41 -11.70
N GLY A 67 9.52 -5.54 -11.77
CA GLY A 67 9.88 -6.80 -11.13
C GLY A 67 9.34 -6.98 -9.72
N LYS A 68 8.38 -6.15 -9.29
CA LYS A 68 7.64 -6.30 -8.03
C LYS A 68 6.17 -6.61 -8.31
N SER A 69 5.53 -7.27 -7.35
CA SER A 69 4.09 -7.54 -7.45
C SER A 69 3.30 -6.26 -7.17
N ASP A 70 2.26 -6.03 -7.96
CA ASP A 70 1.37 -4.88 -7.83
C ASP A 70 0.75 -4.83 -6.44
N ILE A 71 0.44 -5.97 -5.80
CA ILE A 71 -0.16 -6.05 -4.45
C ILE A 71 0.76 -5.52 -3.33
N THR A 72 2.02 -5.17 -3.65
CA THR A 72 3.04 -4.78 -2.65
C THR A 72 3.59 -3.38 -2.83
N GLU A 73 3.22 -2.65 -3.89
CA GLU A 73 3.90 -1.40 -4.24
C GLU A 73 3.00 -0.17 -4.34
N GLY A 74 1.69 -0.33 -4.52
CA GLY A 74 0.77 0.78 -4.66
C GLY A 74 1.19 1.65 -5.82
N LYS A 75 1.38 1.04 -7.00
CA LYS A 75 1.75 1.73 -8.23
C LYS A 75 0.85 1.38 -9.40
N ASP A 76 0.64 2.36 -10.28
CA ASP A 76 -0.05 2.17 -11.55
C ASP A 76 0.85 1.52 -12.62
N GLU A 77 0.26 1.24 -13.79
CA GLU A 77 0.93 0.71 -14.99
C GLU A 77 2.06 1.61 -15.55
N ASN A 78 2.25 2.80 -15.00
CA ASN A 78 3.32 3.73 -15.37
C ASN A 78 4.35 3.90 -14.24
N GLY A 79 4.20 3.19 -13.12
CA GLY A 79 5.05 3.29 -11.95
C GLY A 79 4.80 4.56 -11.14
N ASN A 80 3.64 5.19 -11.27
CA ASN A 80 3.24 6.29 -10.39
C ASN A 80 2.57 5.73 -9.14
N SER A 81 2.84 6.33 -7.98
CA SER A 81 2.19 5.96 -6.72
C SER A 81 0.67 6.20 -6.80
N THR A 82 -0.10 5.17 -6.47
CA THR A 82 -1.56 5.18 -6.32
C THR A 82 -1.97 5.44 -4.87
N GLN A 83 -1.02 5.34 -3.94
CA GLN A 83 -1.25 5.61 -2.52
C GLN A 83 -1.68 7.07 -2.28
N PRO A 84 -2.51 7.33 -1.25
CA PRO A 84 -2.76 8.68 -0.79
C PRO A 84 -1.44 9.41 -0.49
N LYS A 85 -1.39 10.69 -0.82
CA LYS A 85 -0.21 11.51 -0.56
C LYS A 85 0.04 11.60 0.94
N ASP A 86 1.26 11.29 1.35
CA ASP A 86 1.76 11.31 2.72
C ASP A 86 3.10 12.07 2.67
N THR A 87 3.13 13.30 3.17
CA THR A 87 4.24 14.25 2.96
C THR A 87 5.42 14.00 3.89
N ASP A 88 5.18 13.54 5.12
CA ASP A 88 6.24 13.25 6.09
C ASP A 88 6.57 11.75 6.20
N GLY A 89 5.73 10.88 5.63
CA GLY A 89 5.92 9.44 5.59
C GLY A 89 5.64 8.75 6.92
N ASP A 90 4.81 9.34 7.79
CA ASP A 90 4.45 8.77 9.09
C ASP A 90 3.36 7.69 9.01
N GLY A 91 2.76 7.50 7.83
CA GLY A 91 1.68 6.57 7.57
C GLY A 91 0.28 7.19 7.64
N THR A 92 0.17 8.48 7.93
CA THR A 92 -1.07 9.25 7.91
C THR A 92 -1.17 10.05 6.61
N PRO A 93 -2.16 9.80 5.75
CA PRO A 93 -2.35 10.60 4.55
C PRO A 93 -2.56 12.10 4.85
N ASP A 94 -2.05 12.99 3.97
CA ASP A 94 -2.10 14.46 4.10
C ASP A 94 -3.51 15.00 4.42
N ASP A 95 -4.58 14.31 3.97
CA ASP A 95 -5.97 14.72 4.16
C ASP A 95 -6.52 14.41 5.57
N LYS A 96 -5.84 13.53 6.31
CA LYS A 96 -6.19 13.10 7.68
C LYS A 96 -5.14 13.50 8.71
N ASP A 97 -3.97 13.94 8.25
CA ASP A 97 -2.88 14.36 9.11
C ASP A 97 -3.08 15.78 9.64
N THR A 98 -2.74 15.96 10.91
CA THR A 98 -2.77 17.24 11.62
C THR A 98 -1.43 17.98 11.62
N ASP A 99 -0.34 17.33 11.21
CA ASP A 99 1.05 17.84 11.18
C ASP A 99 1.74 17.26 9.94
N ILE A 100 1.32 17.71 8.74
CA ILE A 100 1.56 16.97 7.49
C ILE A 100 3.03 16.90 7.06
N ASP A 101 3.91 17.71 7.65
CA ASP A 101 5.34 17.71 7.35
C ASP A 101 6.21 17.17 8.50
N GLY A 102 5.57 16.73 9.59
CA GLY A 102 6.18 16.09 10.74
C GLY A 102 7.17 16.98 11.49
N ASP A 103 7.06 18.30 11.39
CA ASP A 103 8.01 19.23 12.01
C ASP A 103 7.70 19.51 13.50
N GLY A 104 6.53 19.09 13.96
CA GLY A 104 6.04 19.23 15.34
C GLY A 104 5.14 20.45 15.56
N VAL A 105 4.76 21.17 14.51
CA VAL A 105 3.79 22.29 14.52
C VAL A 105 2.57 21.88 13.71
N ASN A 106 1.42 21.77 14.37
CA ASN A 106 0.21 21.36 13.65
C ASN A 106 -0.21 22.35 12.55
N ASN A 107 -0.81 21.80 11.49
CA ASN A 107 -1.32 22.52 10.33
C ASN A 107 -2.20 23.72 10.68
N ALA A 108 -2.98 23.63 11.77
CA ALA A 108 -3.90 24.70 12.17
C ALA A 108 -3.14 25.93 12.70
N ASP A 109 -2.07 25.71 13.48
CA ASP A 109 -1.22 26.76 14.01
C ASP A 109 -0.39 27.41 12.90
N GLU A 110 0.07 26.64 11.93
CA GLU A 110 0.78 27.14 10.75
C GLU A 110 -0.11 28.00 9.85
N ASN A 111 -1.32 27.50 9.55
CA ASN A 111 -2.33 28.27 8.82
C ASN A 111 -2.67 29.58 9.55
N ALA A 112 -2.74 29.54 10.89
CA ALA A 112 -2.97 30.75 11.69
C ALA A 112 -1.78 31.72 11.63
N ALA A 113 -0.55 31.21 11.47
CA ALA A 113 0.66 31.99 11.25
C ALA A 113 0.85 32.45 9.78
N GLY A 114 0.04 31.94 8.85
CA GLY A 114 0.16 32.20 7.41
C GLY A 114 1.33 31.46 6.76
N LEU A 115 1.73 30.33 7.35
CA LEU A 115 2.75 29.42 6.84
C LEU A 115 2.08 28.34 5.96
N ASP A 116 2.89 27.62 5.20
CA ASP A 116 2.45 26.51 4.37
C ASP A 116 2.63 25.21 5.16
N PRO A 117 1.55 24.49 5.51
CA PRO A 117 1.67 23.31 6.36
C PRO A 117 2.50 22.16 5.77
N ALA A 118 2.73 22.18 4.45
CA ALA A 118 3.50 21.13 3.78
C ALA A 118 5.02 21.41 3.77
N ILE A 119 5.48 22.40 4.53
CA ILE A 119 6.87 22.91 4.45
C ILE A 119 7.45 23.09 5.85
N GLN A 120 8.46 22.24 6.16
CA GLN A 120 9.14 22.27 7.46
C GLN A 120 9.51 23.69 7.89
N ILE A 121 8.94 24.11 9.01
CA ILE A 121 9.31 25.31 9.72
C ILE A 121 10.66 25.06 10.39
N VAL A 122 11.72 25.47 9.71
CA VAL A 122 13.01 25.62 10.36
C VAL A 122 12.86 26.76 11.39
N MET A 123 12.68 26.41 12.67
CA MET A 123 12.96 27.35 13.75
C MET A 123 14.42 27.77 13.58
N VAL A 124 14.63 28.96 13.01
CA VAL A 124 15.94 29.60 12.99
C VAL A 124 16.31 29.82 14.46
N MET A 125 17.09 28.91 15.02
CA MET A 125 17.74 29.12 16.31
C MET A 125 18.68 30.32 16.15
N ALA A 126 18.21 31.49 16.61
CA ALA A 126 18.97 32.73 16.67
C ALA A 126 19.93 32.73 17.88
#